data_AF-A0A4V5PR51-F1
#
_entry.id   AF-A0A4V5PR51-F1
#
_cell.length_a   1.000
_cell.length_b   1.000
_cell.length_c   1.000
_cell.angle_alpha   90.00
_cell.angle_beta   90.00
_cell.angle_gamma   90.00
#
_symmetry.space_group_name_H-M   'P 1'
#
loop_
_entity.id
_entity.type
_entity.pdbx_description
1 polymer ?
#
loop_
_entity_poly.entity_id
_entity_poly.type
_entity_poly.pdbx_seq_one_letter_code
_entity_poly.pdbx_strand_id
1 'polypeptide(L)'
;MGETTEGPYRVASPGRPHGPEAEAAAASELARRAMRLNKLVIVPCILLGLGLGIVGYFLLRQLQLELIGRHIPWVTGVLGVAGPLSGSFYVAARVSAFLMARRRGPWIEDVAARYGVPVEALEDYVALL
;
A
#
# COMPACT_ATOMS: atom_id res chain seq x y z
N MET A 1 -11.45 50.91 28.49
CA MET A 1 -11.66 49.90 29.56
C MET A 1 -13.06 49.32 29.35
N GLY A 2 -13.25 48.07 28.97
CA GLY A 2 -12.32 46.98 28.73
C GLY A 2 -12.84 46.08 27.61
N GLU A 3 -11.90 45.39 26.98
CA GLU A 3 -12.13 44.29 26.07
C GLU A 3 -12.78 43.12 26.82
N THR A 4 -13.84 42.54 26.26
CA THR A 4 -14.16 41.13 26.47
C THR A 4 -14.16 40.46 25.11
N THR A 5 -13.00 39.88 24.81
CA THR A 5 -12.72 38.92 23.75
C THR A 5 -13.54 37.66 23.95
N GLU A 6 -14.76 37.62 23.44
CA GLU A 6 -15.40 36.34 23.08
C GLU A 6 -14.92 35.95 21.70
N GLY A 7 -13.91 35.08 21.67
CA GLY A 7 -13.29 34.59 20.45
C GLY A 7 -14.33 33.98 19.52
N PRO A 8 -14.31 34.30 18.22
CA PRO A 8 -15.24 33.66 17.31
C PRO A 8 -14.84 32.19 17.23
N TYR A 9 -15.79 31.34 17.63
CA TYR A 9 -15.84 29.95 17.21
C TYR A 9 -15.60 29.93 15.70
N ARG A 10 -14.39 29.53 15.28
CA ARG A 10 -13.99 29.48 13.87
C ARG A 10 -14.68 28.28 13.25
N VAL A 11 -15.96 28.46 12.93
CA VAL A 11 -16.65 27.58 11.99
C VAL A 11 -15.81 27.61 10.71
N ALA A 12 -15.30 26.45 10.30
CA ALA A 12 -14.60 26.30 9.04
C ALA A 12 -15.48 26.93 7.95
N SER A 13 -15.00 27.99 7.30
CA SER A 13 -15.77 28.70 6.28
C SER A 13 -16.19 27.70 5.19
N PRO A 14 -17.49 27.41 5.04
CA PRO A 14 -17.95 26.64 3.91
C PRO A 14 -17.92 27.58 2.70
N GLY A 15 -17.08 27.28 1.71
CA GLY A 15 -17.18 27.93 0.40
C GLY A 15 -16.02 28.84 -0.02
N ARG A 16 -14.76 28.50 0.26
CA ARG A 16 -13.68 28.94 -0.64
C ARG A 16 -13.48 27.84 -1.68
N PRO A 17 -13.72 28.10 -2.98
CA PRO A 17 -13.34 27.15 -4.02
C PRO A 17 -11.83 26.93 -3.89
N HIS A 18 -11.42 25.71 -3.57
CA HIS A 18 -10.01 25.36 -3.64
C HIS A 18 -9.62 25.45 -5.10
N GLY A 19 -8.51 26.14 -5.38
CA GLY A 19 -7.97 26.10 -6.73
C GLY A 19 -7.67 24.64 -7.11
N PRO A 20 -7.81 24.26 -8.39
CA PRO A 20 -7.52 22.89 -8.85
C PRO A 20 -6.11 22.41 -8.47
N GLU A 21 -5.19 23.33 -8.18
CA GLU A 21 -3.83 23.07 -7.67
C GLU A 21 -3.81 22.45 -6.26
N ALA A 22 -4.71 22.86 -5.36
CA ALA A 22 -4.75 22.35 -3.98
C ALA A 22 -5.33 20.92 -3.93
N GLU A 23 -6.31 20.62 -4.78
CA GLU A 23 -6.86 19.28 -4.95
C GLU A 23 -5.83 18.33 -5.56
N ALA A 24 -5.11 18.77 -6.60
CA ALA A 24 -4.03 18.00 -7.20
C ALA A 24 -2.89 17.70 -6.20
N ALA A 25 -2.52 18.68 -5.36
CA ALA A 25 -1.51 18.49 -4.33
C ALA A 25 -1.97 17.48 -3.26
N ALA A 26 -3.22 17.58 -2.79
CA ALA A 26 -3.82 16.65 -1.85
C ALA A 26 -3.90 15.22 -2.40
N ALA A 27 -4.35 15.05 -3.64
CA ALA A 27 -4.40 13.76 -4.33
C ALA A 27 -3.00 13.14 -4.50
N SER A 28 -2.00 13.95 -4.87
CA SER A 28 -0.61 13.48 -4.98
C SER A 28 -0.05 12.99 -3.64
N GLU A 29 -0.43 13.63 -2.54
CA GLU A 29 0.00 13.24 -1.20
C GLU A 29 -0.65 11.93 -0.75
N LEU A 30 -1.94 11.75 -1.02
CA LEU A 30 -2.62 10.46 -0.78
C LEU A 30 -2.00 9.33 -1.60
N ALA A 31 -1.73 9.57 -2.90
CA ALA A 31 -1.06 8.60 -3.75
C ALA A 31 0.36 8.27 -3.22
N ARG A 32 1.12 9.25 -2.76
CA ARG A 32 2.43 9.03 -2.12
C ARG A 32 2.32 8.16 -0.87
N ARG A 33 1.33 8.40 -0.01
CA ARG A 33 1.10 7.59 1.20
C ARG A 33 0.69 6.16 0.84
N ALA A 34 -0.19 5.98 -0.13
CA ALA A 34 -0.59 4.69 -0.66
C ALA A 34 0.61 3.90 -1.23
N MET A 35 1.41 4.54 -2.09
CA MET A 35 2.62 3.95 -2.66
C MET A 35 3.64 3.56 -1.59
N ARG A 36 3.84 4.40 -0.56
CA ARG A 36 4.76 4.07 0.54
C ARG A 36 4.28 2.85 1.30
N LEU A 37 2.99 2.76 1.64
CA LEU A 37 2.48 1.58 2.35
C LEU A 37 2.58 0.33 1.48
N ASN A 38 2.22 0.42 0.20
CA ASN A 38 2.35 -0.69 -0.73
C ASN A 38 3.80 -1.16 -0.83
N LYS A 39 4.76 -0.24 -0.94
CA LYS A 39 6.19 -0.59 -0.95
C LYS A 39 6.64 -1.25 0.35
N LEU A 40 6.18 -0.75 1.51
CA LEU A 40 6.50 -1.32 2.82
C LEU A 40 5.93 -2.75 3.01
N VAL A 41 4.87 -3.11 2.31
CA VAL A 41 4.28 -4.46 2.36
C VAL A 41 4.87 -5.37 1.28
N ILE A 42 4.87 -4.90 0.03
CA ILE A 42 5.26 -5.69 -1.15
C ILE A 42 6.74 -6.08 -1.07
N VAL A 43 7.64 -5.14 -0.74
CA VAL A 43 9.08 -5.42 -0.71
C VAL A 43 9.44 -6.56 0.26
N PRO A 44 9.08 -6.52 1.56
CA PRO A 44 9.41 -7.63 2.46
C PRO A 44 8.68 -8.93 2.08
N CYS A 45 7.44 -8.87 1.58
CA CYS A 45 6.75 -10.07 1.11
C CYS A 45 7.47 -10.74 -0.07
N ILE A 46 7.90 -9.97 -1.07
CA ILE A 46 8.67 -10.50 -2.21
C ILE A 46 10.01 -11.08 -1.73
N LEU A 47 10.72 -10.38 -0.84
CA LEU A 47 12.00 -10.87 -0.30
C LEU A 47 11.84 -12.19 0.46
N LEU A 48 10.77 -12.32 1.26
CA LEU A 48 10.43 -13.57 1.95
C LEU A 48 10.06 -14.67 0.95
N GLY A 49 9.24 -14.37 -0.05
CA GLY A 49 8.86 -15.31 -1.10
C GLY A 49 10.06 -15.81 -1.91
N LEU A 50 10.99 -14.91 -2.24
CA LEU A 50 12.23 -15.25 -2.92
C LEU A 50 13.14 -16.11 -2.04
N GLY A 51 13.31 -15.75 -0.76
CA GLY A 51 14.10 -16.53 0.19
C GLY A 51 13.55 -17.95 0.37
N LEU A 52 12.25 -18.09 0.60
CA LEU A 52 11.57 -19.38 0.64
C LEU A 52 11.72 -20.15 -0.67
N GLY A 53 11.66 -19.45 -1.81
CA GLY A 53 11.81 -20.08 -3.10
C GLY A 53 13.21 -20.63 -3.37
N ILE A 54 14.24 -19.92 -2.94
CA ILE A 54 15.63 -20.40 -3.00
C ILE A 54 15.81 -21.65 -2.12
N VAL A 55 15.29 -21.62 -0.88
CA VAL A 55 15.35 -22.78 0.02
C VAL A 55 14.60 -23.97 -0.59
N GLY A 56 13.39 -23.75 -1.11
CA GLY A 56 12.59 -24.77 -1.79
C GLY A 56 13.31 -25.37 -2.99
N TYR A 57 13.98 -24.54 -3.80
CA TYR A 57 14.79 -24.99 -4.94
C TYR A 57 15.92 -25.95 -4.51
N PHE A 58 16.68 -25.59 -3.46
CA PHE A 58 17.76 -26.46 -2.97
C PHE A 58 17.25 -27.78 -2.42
N LEU A 59 16.15 -27.76 -1.66
CA LEU A 59 15.53 -28.98 -1.12
C LEU A 59 14.99 -29.88 -2.24
N LEU A 60 14.26 -29.33 -3.21
CA LEU A 60 13.77 -30.08 -4.37
C LEU A 60 14.92 -30.65 -5.20
N ARG A 61 15.99 -29.88 -5.40
CA ARG A 61 17.17 -30.34 -6.13
C ARG A 61 17.84 -31.52 -5.41
N GLN A 62 18.01 -31.42 -4.10
CA GLN A 62 18.61 -32.49 -3.31
C GLN A 62 17.74 -33.75 -3.36
N LEU A 63 16.42 -33.61 -3.19
CA LEU A 63 15.48 -34.72 -3.25
C LEU A 63 15.44 -35.40 -4.64
N GLN A 64 15.53 -34.63 -5.72
CA GLN A 64 15.63 -35.18 -7.09
C GLN A 64 16.93 -35.98 -7.30
N LEU A 65 18.05 -35.49 -6.76
CA LEU A 65 19.33 -36.20 -6.85
C LEU A 65 19.30 -37.49 -6.03
N GLU A 66 18.70 -37.47 -4.83
CA GLU A 66 18.61 -38.63 -3.95
C GLU A 66 17.65 -39.71 -4.49
N LEU A 67 16.48 -39.31 -5.01
CA LEU A 67 15.44 -40.27 -5.43
C LEU A 67 15.55 -40.69 -6.90
N ILE A 68 15.94 -39.78 -7.78
CA ILE A 68 15.88 -39.98 -9.25
C ILE A 68 17.29 -40.11 -9.84
N GLY A 69 18.32 -39.70 -9.10
CA GLY A 69 19.71 -39.68 -9.55
C GLY A 69 20.03 -38.59 -10.58
N ARG A 70 19.08 -37.68 -10.84
CA ARG A 70 19.20 -36.63 -11.86
C ARG A 70 18.37 -35.41 -11.53
N HIS A 71 18.94 -34.24 -11.80
CA HIS A 71 18.30 -32.94 -11.60
C HIS A 71 17.50 -32.56 -12.84
N ILE A 72 16.25 -32.09 -12.64
CA ILE A 72 15.34 -31.64 -13.71
C ILE A 72 15.05 -30.15 -13.49
N PRO A 73 15.87 -29.23 -14.07
CA PRO A 73 15.91 -27.81 -13.71
C PRO A 73 14.57 -27.07 -13.81
N TRP A 74 13.75 -27.40 -14.80
CA TRP A 74 12.45 -26.76 -14.99
C TRP A 74 11.45 -27.12 -13.88
N VAL A 75 11.47 -28.35 -13.38
CA VAL A 75 10.59 -28.78 -12.28
C VAL A 75 11.01 -28.11 -10.98
N THR A 76 12.32 -28.10 -10.68
CA THR A 76 12.89 -27.43 -9.51
C THR A 76 12.68 -25.92 -9.55
N GLY A 77 12.82 -25.29 -10.72
CA GLY A 77 12.58 -23.85 -10.88
C GLY A 77 11.13 -23.44 -10.69
N VAL A 78 10.18 -24.18 -11.30
CA VAL A 78 8.75 -23.85 -11.20
C VAL A 78 8.22 -24.11 -9.79
N LEU A 79 8.49 -25.30 -9.22
CA LEU A 79 8.00 -25.65 -7.89
C LEU A 79 8.78 -24.95 -6.78
N GLY A 80 10.09 -24.81 -6.95
CA GLY A 80 10.96 -24.18 -5.98
C GLY A 80 10.78 -22.68 -5.94
N VAL A 81 10.71 -21.99 -7.08
CA VAL A 81 10.74 -20.51 -7.10
C VAL A 81 9.40 -19.91 -7.50
N ALA A 82 8.79 -20.34 -8.60
CA ALA A 82 7.59 -19.69 -9.12
C ALA A 82 6.38 -19.82 -8.17
N GLY A 83 6.21 -20.97 -7.52
CA GLY A 83 5.14 -21.20 -6.53
C GLY A 83 5.24 -20.25 -5.33
N PRO A 84 6.33 -20.27 -4.56
CA PRO A 84 6.52 -19.39 -3.41
C PRO A 84 6.46 -17.91 -3.76
N LEU A 85 7.02 -17.52 -4.91
CA LEU A 85 6.97 -16.14 -5.38
C LEU A 85 5.52 -15.70 -5.68
N SER A 86 4.76 -16.52 -6.41
CA SER A 86 3.35 -16.24 -6.72
C SER A 86 2.49 -16.14 -5.46
N GLY A 87 2.71 -17.05 -4.50
CA GLY A 87 2.05 -16.99 -3.19
C GLY A 87 2.37 -15.70 -2.43
N SER A 88 3.64 -15.27 -2.45
CA SER A 88 4.06 -14.03 -1.80
C SER A 88 3.42 -12.78 -2.41
N PHE A 89 3.26 -12.73 -3.73
CA PHE A 89 2.55 -11.65 -4.41
C PHE A 89 1.07 -11.60 -4.05
N TYR A 90 0.42 -12.76 -4.03
CA TYR A 90 -0.98 -12.85 -3.63
C TYR A 90 -1.21 -12.36 -2.19
N VAL A 91 -0.37 -12.79 -1.26
CA VAL A 91 -0.44 -12.36 0.15
C VAL A 91 -0.16 -10.86 0.26
N ALA A 92 0.88 -10.36 -0.41
CA ALA A 92 1.21 -8.94 -0.41
C ALA A 92 0.05 -8.07 -0.91
N ALA A 93 -0.61 -8.47 -2.00
CA ALA A 93 -1.76 -7.75 -2.55
C ALA A 93 -2.93 -7.73 -1.57
N ARG A 94 -3.24 -8.85 -0.92
CA ARG A 94 -4.33 -8.93 0.08
C ARG A 94 -4.03 -8.09 1.31
N VAL A 95 -2.81 -8.14 1.83
CA VAL A 95 -2.40 -7.37 3.02
C VAL A 95 -2.37 -5.88 2.71
N SER A 96 -1.83 -5.48 1.55
CA SER A 96 -1.84 -4.10 1.06
C SER A 96 -3.27 -3.56 0.96
N ALA A 97 -4.18 -4.28 0.30
CA ALA A 97 -5.58 -3.88 0.15
C ALA A 97 -6.29 -3.74 1.51
N PHE A 98 -6.06 -4.69 2.43
CA PHE A 98 -6.62 -4.63 3.77
C PHE A 98 -6.14 -3.41 4.55
N LEU A 99 -4.83 -3.12 4.50
CA LEU A 99 -4.26 -1.97 5.19
C LEU A 99 -4.68 -0.64 4.56
N MET A 100 -4.80 -0.56 3.23
CA MET A 100 -5.40 0.58 2.52
C MET A 100 -6.82 0.85 3.01
N ALA A 101 -7.68 -0.18 3.04
CA ALA A 101 -9.06 -0.04 3.47
C ALA A 101 -9.19 0.51 4.91
N ARG A 102 -8.26 0.12 5.80
CA ARG A 102 -8.23 0.60 7.19
C ARG A 102 -7.65 2.00 7.36
N ARG A 103 -6.73 2.42 6.49
CA ARG A 103 -6.01 3.70 6.61
C ARG A 103 -6.61 4.81 5.76
N ARG A 104 -7.43 4.48 4.77
CA ARG A 104 -8.14 5.42 3.87
C ARG A 104 -8.79 6.58 4.64
N GLY A 105 -9.71 6.30 5.57
CA GLY A 105 -10.49 7.33 6.25
C GLY A 105 -9.62 8.35 6.98
N PRO A 106 -8.77 7.91 7.93
CA PRO A 106 -7.87 8.81 8.65
C PRO A 106 -6.91 9.61 7.77
N TRP A 107 -6.49 9.05 6.63
CA TRP A 107 -5.63 9.77 5.69
C TRP A 107 -6.37 10.85 4.90
N ILE A 108 -7.59 10.57 4.47
CA ILE A 108 -8.41 11.56 3.77
C ILE A 108 -8.72 12.73 4.71
N GLU A 109 -9.12 12.45 5.94
CA GLU A 109 -9.41 13.50 6.94
C GLU A 109 -8.19 14.39 7.24
N ASP A 110 -7.00 13.80 7.44
CA ASP A 110 -5.76 14.57 7.67
C ASP A 110 -5.33 15.39 6.44
N VAL A 111 -5.46 14.83 5.23
CA VAL A 111 -5.10 15.55 4.00
C VAL A 111 -6.11 16.65 3.69
N ALA A 112 -7.41 16.39 3.84
CA ALA A 112 -8.48 17.37 3.72
C ALA A 112 -8.24 18.57 4.65
N ALA A 113 -7.97 18.30 5.94
CA ALA A 113 -7.68 19.35 6.91
C ALA A 113 -6.42 20.16 6.58
N ARG A 114 -5.37 19.53 6.04
CA ARG A 114 -4.10 20.19 5.69
C ARG A 114 -4.18 21.10 4.48
N TYR A 115 -4.87 20.66 3.42
CA TYR A 115 -4.99 21.42 2.17
C TYR A 115 -6.27 22.26 2.13
N GLY A 116 -7.12 22.15 3.16
CA GLY A 116 -8.40 22.81 3.28
C GLY A 116 -9.51 22.21 2.41
N VAL A 117 -9.24 21.12 1.68
CA VAL A 117 -10.11 20.52 0.65
C VAL A 117 -11.25 19.70 1.29
N PRO A 118 -12.48 19.69 0.73
CA PRO A 118 -13.55 18.82 1.21
C PRO A 118 -13.18 17.34 1.13
N VAL A 119 -13.60 16.56 2.12
CA VAL A 119 -13.36 15.12 2.22
C VAL A 119 -13.95 14.39 1.02
N GLU A 120 -15.15 14.81 0.60
CA GLU A 120 -15.93 14.21 -0.48
C GLU A 120 -15.17 14.25 -1.81
N ALA A 121 -14.46 15.35 -2.11
CA ALA A 121 -13.66 15.47 -3.33
C ALA A 121 -12.46 14.51 -3.37
N LEU A 122 -11.95 14.11 -2.20
CA LEU A 122 -10.84 13.16 -2.08
C LEU A 122 -11.32 11.70 -2.02
N GLU A 123 -12.55 11.44 -1.59
CA GLU A 123 -13.12 10.09 -1.56
C GLU A 123 -13.27 9.49 -2.97
N ASP A 124 -13.71 10.28 -3.94
CA ASP A 124 -13.82 9.86 -5.34
C ASP A 124 -12.45 9.48 -5.91
N TYR A 125 -11.40 10.21 -5.52
CA TYR A 125 -10.03 9.93 -5.97
C TYR A 125 -9.48 8.65 -5.36
N VAL A 126 -9.78 8.37 -4.09
CA VAL A 126 -9.34 7.15 -3.41
C VAL A 126 -10.14 5.91 -3.85
N ALA A 127 -11.37 6.07 -4.32
CA ALA A 127 -12.12 4.98 -4.93
C ALA A 127 -11.48 4.43 -6.22
N LEU A 128 -10.61 5.21 -6.86
CA LEU A 128 -9.86 4.84 -8.07
C LEU A 128 -8.47 4.24 -7.80
N LEU A 129 -8.01 4.22 -6.54
CA LEU A 129 -6.70 3.69 -6.10
C LEU A 129 -6.79 2.24 -5.61
#